data_AF-A0A0Q5KPJ2-F1
#
_entry.id   AF-A0A0Q5KPJ2-F1
#
_cell.length_a   1.000
_cell.length_b   1.000
_cell.length_c   1.000
_cell.angle_alpha   90.00
_cell.angle_beta   90.00
_cell.angle_gamma   90.00
#
_symmetry.space_group_name_H-M   'P 1'
#
loop_
_entity.id
_entity.type
_entity.pdbx_description
1 polymer ?
#
loop_
_entity_poly.entity_id
_entity_poly.type
_entity_poly.pdbx_seq_one_letter_code
_entity_poly.pdbx_strand_id
1 'polypeptide(L)'
;MTDQRPQYGEIATLEEQRKAAGLPPLDEMPPAAAAAPAPEPASGRAATARPRPVDRFITIGLLAYGLVNVVMTGLSYLDFPTAMNEMMKVLGVDGEFTNFAQGKVWGTVAAIVLAAGWSLTAFFSIRRLRGGKASWWVPLAGAAVTLLVASICAAIPLMNDPAFIDFVAKTAGQ
;
A
#
# COMPACT_ATOMS: atom_id res chain seq x y z
N MET A 1 57.28 -45.98 27.48
CA MET A 1 56.71 -44.88 26.69
C MET A 1 56.68 -45.33 25.23
N THR A 2 55.59 -45.97 24.80
CA THR A 2 55.33 -46.21 23.38
C THR A 2 54.56 -45.01 22.86
N ASP A 3 55.30 -44.09 22.23
CA ASP A 3 54.80 -42.81 21.72
C ASP A 3 54.07 -43.05 20.39
N GLN A 4 52.88 -43.68 20.46
CA GLN A 4 52.05 -43.93 19.29
C GLN A 4 51.20 -42.69 19.03
N ARG A 5 51.78 -41.73 18.28
CA ARG A 5 51.07 -40.51 17.88
C ARG A 5 49.98 -40.89 16.86
N PRO A 6 48.74 -40.40 17.01
CA PRO A 6 47.65 -40.73 16.10
C PRO A 6 47.99 -40.29 14.67
N GLN A 7 47.71 -41.15 13.67
CA GLN A 7 47.92 -40.80 12.28
C GLN A 7 46.93 -39.72 11.85
N TYR A 8 47.39 -38.77 11.04
CA TYR A 8 46.57 -37.64 10.57
C TYR A 8 45.34 -38.16 9.81
N GLY A 9 44.15 -37.91 10.34
CA GLY A 9 42.87 -38.34 9.75
C GLY A 9 42.09 -39.39 10.55
N GLU A 10 42.67 -39.99 11.60
CA GLU A 10 41.90 -40.80 12.54
C GLU A 10 41.11 -39.89 13.48
N ILE A 11 39.78 -40.04 13.47
CA ILE A 11 38.90 -39.34 14.41
C ILE A 11 39.14 -39.98 15.77
N ALA A 12 39.50 -39.16 16.76
CA ALA A 12 39.65 -39.62 18.15
C ALA A 12 38.43 -40.44 18.56
N THR A 13 38.65 -41.56 19.24
CA THR A 13 37.53 -42.40 19.68
C THR A 13 36.62 -41.60 20.61
N LEU A 14 35.34 -41.95 20.67
CA LEU A 14 34.38 -41.24 21.51
C LEU A 14 34.80 -41.20 22.99
N GLU A 15 35.54 -42.22 23.44
CA GLU A 15 36.12 -42.27 24.78
C GLU A 15 37.27 -41.29 24.96
N GLU A 16 38.20 -41.22 24.00
CA GLU A 16 39.31 -40.26 24.05
C GLU A 16 38.83 -38.82 23.97
N GLN A 17 37.80 -38.54 23.15
CA GLN A 17 37.16 -37.22 23.10
C GLN A 17 36.55 -36.85 24.45
N ARG A 18 35.83 -37.77 25.11
CA ARG A 18 35.26 -37.50 26.43
C ARG A 18 36.32 -37.29 27.50
N LYS A 19 37.39 -38.09 27.46
CA LYS A 19 38.53 -37.93 28.37
C LYS A 19 39.21 -36.57 28.18
N ALA A 20 39.40 -36.12 26.94
CA ALA A 20 39.93 -34.79 26.63
C ALA A 20 38.99 -33.66 27.09
N ALA A 21 37.68 -33.88 27.03
CA ALA A 21 36.65 -32.95 27.51
C ALA A 21 36.43 -32.98 29.04
N GLY A 22 37.15 -33.83 29.79
CA GLY A 22 37.01 -33.96 31.23
C GLY A 22 35.68 -34.59 31.68
N LEU A 23 35.02 -35.34 30.79
CA LEU A 23 33.73 -35.98 31.04
C LEU A 23 33.92 -37.42 31.57
N PRO A 24 33.00 -37.92 32.41
CA PRO A 24 33.08 -39.27 32.96
C PRO A 24 32.99 -40.38 31.88
N PRO A 25 33.54 -41.58 32.14
CA PRO A 25 33.41 -42.75 31.26
C PRO A 25 31.94 -43.09 30.95
N LEU A 26 31.67 -43.72 29.79
CA LEU A 26 30.29 -44.06 29.39
C LEU A 26 29.63 -44.97 30.40
N ASP A 27 30.40 -45.92 30.92
CA ASP A 27 29.91 -46.94 31.84
C ASP A 27 29.55 -46.36 33.22
N GLU A 28 30.01 -45.14 33.51
CA GLU A 28 29.72 -44.40 34.74
C GLU A 28 28.63 -43.33 34.54
N MET A 29 28.14 -43.14 33.32
CA MET A 29 27.02 -42.24 33.09
C MET A 29 25.74 -42.84 33.71
N PRO A 30 25.03 -42.11 34.59
CA PRO A 30 23.72 -42.54 35.02
C PRO A 30 22.82 -42.68 33.77
N PRO A 31 21.91 -43.68 33.73
CA PRO A 31 20.99 -43.84 32.61
C PRO A 31 20.29 -42.51 32.37
N ALA A 32 20.40 -41.99 31.15
CA ALA A 32 19.79 -40.72 30.77
C ALA A 32 18.30 -40.77 31.11
N ALA A 33 17.91 -40.10 32.20
CA ALA A 33 16.52 -39.83 32.47
C ALA A 33 15.98 -39.15 31.22
N ALA A 34 14.95 -39.74 30.60
CA ALA A 34 14.41 -39.30 29.32
C ALA A 34 14.38 -37.78 29.25
N ALA A 35 15.30 -37.20 28.48
CA ALA A 35 15.35 -35.78 28.30
C ALA A 35 14.01 -35.36 27.70
N ALA A 36 13.30 -34.47 28.39
CA ALA A 36 12.14 -33.81 27.81
C ALA A 36 12.55 -33.28 26.43
N PRO A 37 11.70 -33.41 25.39
CA PRO A 37 12.07 -33.07 24.02
C PRO A 37 12.63 -31.65 23.99
N ALA A 38 13.87 -31.52 23.52
CA ALA A 38 14.51 -30.23 23.30
C ALA A 38 13.59 -29.38 22.42
N PRO A 39 13.39 -28.08 22.72
CA PRO A 39 12.63 -27.22 21.83
C PRO A 39 13.32 -27.24 20.47
N GLU A 40 12.62 -27.75 19.45
CA GLU A 40 13.05 -27.64 18.06
C GLU A 40 13.47 -26.18 17.81
N PRO A 41 14.57 -25.91 17.08
CA PRO A 41 14.84 -24.57 16.60
C PRO A 41 13.58 -24.14 15.87
N ALA A 42 12.98 -23.04 16.32
CA ALA A 42 11.81 -22.44 15.69
C ALA A 42 12.21 -22.08 14.26
N SER A 43 12.12 -23.05 13.35
CA SER A 43 12.08 -22.86 11.92
C SER A 43 11.01 -21.81 11.75
N GLY A 44 11.45 -20.60 11.38
CA GLY A 44 10.61 -19.41 11.37
C GLY A 44 9.32 -19.78 10.69
N ARG A 45 8.27 -19.97 11.50
CA ARG A 45 6.95 -20.36 11.03
C ARG A 45 6.60 -19.22 10.11
N ALA A 46 6.78 -19.41 8.80
CA ALA A 46 6.24 -18.53 7.80
C ALA A 46 4.76 -18.52 8.14
N ALA A 47 4.34 -17.48 8.85
CA ALA A 47 3.01 -17.39 9.41
C ALA A 47 2.09 -17.60 8.22
N THR A 48 1.47 -18.77 8.16
CA THR A 48 0.59 -19.15 7.05
C THR A 48 -0.43 -18.03 6.99
N ALA A 49 -0.33 -17.21 5.95
CA ALA A 49 -1.08 -15.96 5.86
C ALA A 49 -2.54 -16.35 5.97
N ARG A 50 -3.14 -16.09 7.13
CA ARG A 50 -4.51 -16.53 7.43
C ARG A 50 -5.38 -15.98 6.30
N PRO A 51 -6.19 -16.80 5.62
CA PRO A 51 -7.02 -16.30 4.55
C PRO A 51 -7.91 -15.18 5.11
N ARG A 52 -7.78 -13.98 4.54
CA ARG A 52 -8.59 -12.78 4.88
C ARG A 52 -9.64 -12.55 3.78
N PRO A 53 -10.68 -13.39 3.67
CA PRO A 53 -11.67 -13.27 2.59
C PRO A 53 -12.39 -11.93 2.62
N VAL A 54 -12.70 -11.43 3.82
CA VAL A 54 -13.36 -10.12 4.01
C VAL A 54 -12.52 -8.96 3.47
N ASP A 55 -11.21 -8.95 3.71
CA ASP A 55 -10.29 -7.91 3.18
C ASP A 55 -10.27 -7.91 1.64
N ARG A 56 -10.36 -9.08 1.02
CA ARG A 56 -10.49 -9.21 -0.45
C ARG A 56 -11.80 -8.62 -0.95
N PHE A 57 -12.93 -9.02 -0.37
CA PHE A 57 -14.24 -8.50 -0.77
C PHE A 57 -14.31 -6.97 -0.62
N ILE A 58 -13.83 -6.42 0.49
CA ILE A 58 -13.78 -4.96 0.72
C ILE A 58 -12.89 -4.29 -0.31
N THR A 59 -11.68 -4.80 -0.55
CA THR A 59 -10.76 -4.20 -1.52
C THR A 59 -11.34 -4.21 -2.94
N ILE A 60 -11.96 -5.32 -3.37
CA ILE A 60 -12.60 -5.42 -4.69
C ILE A 60 -13.78 -4.46 -4.77
N GLY A 61 -14.63 -4.40 -3.74
CA GLY A 61 -15.75 -3.47 -3.67
C GLY A 61 -15.30 -2.01 -3.77
N LEU A 62 -14.26 -1.62 -3.02
CA LEU A 62 -13.68 -0.27 -3.08
C LEU A 62 -13.09 0.06 -4.43
N LEU A 63 -12.40 -0.90 -5.09
CA LEU A 63 -11.84 -0.68 -6.42
C LEU A 63 -12.93 -0.54 -7.47
N ALA A 64 -13.98 -1.36 -7.42
CA ALA A 64 -15.11 -1.30 -8.34
C ALA A 64 -15.89 0.01 -8.16
N TYR A 65 -16.23 0.37 -6.93
CA TYR A 65 -16.86 1.65 -6.61
C TYR A 65 -15.99 2.82 -7.05
N GLY A 66 -14.69 2.78 -6.73
CA GLY A 66 -13.73 3.79 -7.13
C GLY A 66 -13.61 3.92 -8.65
N LEU A 67 -13.69 2.82 -9.39
CA LEU A 67 -13.65 2.84 -10.86
C LEU A 67 -14.85 3.58 -11.43
N VAL A 68 -16.06 3.23 -10.97
CA VAL A 68 -17.30 3.89 -11.40
C VAL A 68 -17.21 5.37 -11.09
N ASN A 69 -16.78 5.74 -9.88
CA ASN A 69 -16.61 7.14 -9.51
C ASN A 69 -15.62 7.86 -10.42
N VAL A 70 -14.44 7.28 -10.66
CA VAL A 70 -13.39 7.86 -11.52
C VAL A 70 -13.86 8.05 -12.96
N VAL A 71 -14.63 7.09 -13.50
CA VAL A 71 -15.19 7.22 -14.85
C VAL A 71 -16.20 8.36 -14.89
N MET A 72 -17.15 8.41 -13.94
CA MET A 72 -18.17 9.46 -13.91
C MET A 72 -17.56 10.85 -13.70
N THR A 73 -16.65 11.00 -12.74
CA THR A 73 -15.93 12.24 -12.48
C THR A 73 -15.03 12.62 -13.65
N GLY A 74 -14.33 11.66 -14.26
CA GLY A 74 -13.48 11.90 -15.41
C GLY A 74 -14.26 12.43 -16.61
N LEU A 75 -15.44 11.86 -16.90
CA LEU A 75 -16.34 12.38 -17.92
C LEU A 75 -16.82 13.81 -17.59
N SER A 76 -17.17 14.06 -16.32
CA SER A 76 -17.54 15.40 -15.86
C SER A 76 -16.40 16.42 -16.01
N TYR A 77 -15.13 16.02 -15.86
CA TYR A 77 -13.98 16.90 -16.11
C TYR A 77 -13.71 17.14 -17.60
N LEU A 78 -14.08 16.20 -18.47
CA LEU A 78 -14.03 16.45 -19.91
C LEU A 78 -15.11 17.46 -20.33
N ASP A 79 -16.23 17.51 -19.61
CA ASP A 79 -17.23 18.58 -19.68
C ASP A 79 -17.06 19.62 -18.56
N PHE A 80 -15.82 20.11 -18.42
CA PHE A 80 -15.42 21.03 -17.35
C PHE A 80 -16.33 22.28 -17.21
N PRO A 81 -16.78 22.95 -18.29
CA PRO A 81 -17.62 24.14 -18.17
C PRO A 81 -18.95 23.85 -17.47
N THR A 82 -19.62 22.75 -17.83
CA THR A 82 -20.86 22.32 -17.18
C THR A 82 -20.63 22.05 -15.69
N ALA A 83 -19.55 21.33 -15.36
CA ALA A 83 -19.19 21.05 -13.97
C ALA A 83 -18.92 22.32 -13.15
N MET A 84 -18.21 23.31 -13.72
CA MET A 84 -17.96 24.58 -13.04
C MET A 84 -19.19 25.45 -12.91
N ASN A 85 -20.09 25.45 -13.90
CA ASN A 85 -21.36 26.16 -13.81
C ASN A 85 -22.22 25.63 -12.65
N GLU A 86 -22.30 24.31 -12.49
CA GLU A 86 -22.99 23.72 -11.34
C GLU A 86 -22.33 24.10 -10.00
N MET A 87 -20.99 24.10 -9.95
CA MET A 87 -20.26 24.56 -8.76
C MET A 87 -20.52 26.04 -8.45
N MET A 88 -20.48 26.91 -9.46
CA MET A 88 -20.75 28.35 -9.33
C MET A 88 -22.17 28.61 -8.83
N LYS A 89 -23.17 27.88 -9.33
CA LYS A 89 -24.56 27.93 -8.82
C LYS A 89 -24.65 27.55 -7.34
N VAL A 90 -23.97 26.47 -6.93
CA VAL A 90 -23.92 26.04 -5.52
C VAL A 90 -23.27 27.10 -4.63
N LEU A 91 -22.28 27.83 -5.15
CA LEU A 91 -21.60 28.92 -4.46
C LEU A 91 -22.36 30.26 -4.48
N GLY A 92 -23.45 30.36 -5.26
CA GLY A 92 -24.24 31.58 -5.39
C GLY A 92 -23.59 32.65 -6.29
N VAL A 93 -22.75 32.23 -7.25
CA VAL A 93 -22.17 33.12 -8.25
C VAL A 93 -23.21 33.38 -9.34
N ASP A 94 -23.61 34.64 -9.55
CA ASP A 94 -24.61 35.05 -10.55
C ASP A 94 -24.08 35.06 -12.01
N GLY A 95 -23.14 34.16 -12.34
CA GLY A 95 -22.47 34.11 -13.63
C GLY A 95 -22.09 32.69 -14.06
N GLU A 96 -21.74 32.54 -15.33
CA GLU A 96 -21.25 31.28 -15.89
C GLU A 96 -19.72 31.29 -16.00
N PHE A 97 -19.13 30.11 -15.96
CA PHE A 97 -17.73 29.88 -16.24
C PHE A 97 -17.40 30.34 -17.66
N THR A 98 -16.40 31.22 -17.77
CA THR A 98 -16.01 31.87 -19.03
C THR A 98 -14.64 31.42 -19.54
N ASN A 99 -13.80 30.84 -18.68
CA ASN A 99 -12.45 30.43 -19.01
C ASN A 99 -12.37 29.05 -19.70
N PHE A 100 -13.08 28.90 -20.81
CA PHE A 100 -13.22 27.62 -21.54
C PHE A 100 -11.89 27.01 -22.01
N ALA A 101 -10.93 27.85 -22.40
CA ALA A 101 -9.63 27.39 -22.88
C ALA A 101 -8.85 26.68 -21.78
N GLN A 102 -8.72 27.31 -20.60
CA GLN A 102 -8.08 26.67 -19.45
C GLN A 102 -8.93 25.51 -18.92
N GLY A 103 -10.25 25.63 -18.93
CA GLY A 103 -11.16 24.55 -18.55
C GLY A 103 -10.94 23.27 -19.36
N LYS A 104 -10.78 23.37 -20.69
CA LYS A 104 -10.46 22.20 -21.54
C LYS A 104 -9.11 21.57 -21.18
N VAL A 105 -8.06 22.39 -21.02
CA VAL A 105 -6.71 21.89 -20.73
C VAL A 105 -6.68 21.23 -19.35
N TRP A 106 -7.10 21.95 -18.32
CA TRP A 106 -7.03 21.46 -16.93
C TRP A 106 -8.06 20.37 -16.63
N GLY A 107 -9.24 20.41 -17.24
CA GLY A 107 -10.20 19.31 -17.18
C GLY A 107 -9.63 18.02 -17.77
N THR A 108 -8.95 18.11 -18.91
CA THR A 108 -8.25 16.96 -19.52
C THR A 108 -7.11 16.46 -18.62
N VAL A 109 -6.28 17.36 -18.08
CA VAL A 109 -5.21 17.01 -17.14
C VAL A 109 -5.78 16.33 -15.89
N ALA A 110 -6.85 16.87 -15.30
CA ALA A 110 -7.51 16.28 -14.13
C ALA A 110 -8.07 14.89 -14.43
N ALA A 111 -8.67 14.68 -15.62
CA ALA A 111 -9.15 13.37 -16.06
C ALA A 111 -7.99 12.36 -16.20
N ILE A 112 -6.85 12.77 -16.76
CA ILE A 112 -5.65 11.93 -16.86
C ILE A 112 -5.11 11.59 -15.47
N VAL A 113 -5.04 12.56 -14.56
CA VAL A 113 -4.60 12.35 -13.16
C VAL A 113 -5.51 11.34 -12.47
N LEU A 114 -6.84 11.46 -12.62
CA LEU A 114 -7.80 10.50 -12.08
C LEU A 114 -7.58 9.09 -12.62
N ALA A 115 -7.44 8.94 -13.94
CA ALA A 115 -7.21 7.66 -14.58
C ALA A 115 -5.88 7.02 -14.15
N ALA A 116 -4.81 7.81 -14.11
CA ALA A 116 -3.49 7.36 -13.66
C ALA A 116 -3.48 7.00 -12.17
N GLY A 117 -4.05 7.86 -11.33
CA GLY A 117 -4.15 7.64 -9.88
C GLY A 117 -4.94 6.39 -9.53
N TRP A 118 -6.08 6.17 -10.21
CA TRP A 118 -6.85 4.94 -10.04
C TRP A 118 -6.07 3.71 -10.52
N SER A 119 -5.39 3.80 -11.67
CA SER A 119 -4.60 2.68 -12.23
C SER A 119 -3.46 2.27 -11.31
N LEU A 120 -2.71 3.24 -10.77
CA LEU A 120 -1.67 2.99 -9.77
C LEU A 120 -2.26 2.36 -8.51
N THR A 121 -3.37 2.91 -8.01
CA THR A 121 -4.06 2.41 -6.83
C THR A 121 -4.50 0.95 -7.02
N ALA A 122 -5.14 0.64 -8.15
CA ALA A 122 -5.54 -0.72 -8.50
C ALA A 122 -4.33 -1.66 -8.61
N PHE A 123 -3.24 -1.22 -9.26
CA PHE A 123 -2.02 -1.99 -9.38
C PHE A 123 -1.42 -2.35 -8.01
N PHE A 124 -1.28 -1.38 -7.11
CA PHE A 124 -0.74 -1.62 -5.77
C PHE A 124 -1.66 -2.48 -4.91
N SER A 125 -2.98 -2.26 -4.98
CA SER A 125 -3.97 -3.08 -4.28
C SER A 125 -3.92 -4.54 -4.74
N ILE A 126 -3.88 -4.79 -6.06
CA ILE A 126 -3.80 -6.15 -6.63
C ILE A 126 -2.46 -6.81 -6.25
N ARG A 127 -1.34 -6.09 -6.37
CA ARG A 127 -0.02 -6.63 -6.03
C ARG A 127 0.07 -7.01 -4.56
N ARG A 128 -0.55 -6.24 -3.67
CA ARG A 128 -0.58 -6.49 -2.23
C ARG A 128 -1.52 -7.66 -1.86
N LEU A 129 -2.67 -7.77 -2.53
CA LEU A 129 -3.60 -8.91 -2.41
C LEU A 129 -2.96 -10.23 -2.84
N ARG A 130 -2.12 -10.21 -3.88
CA ARG A 130 -1.35 -11.39 -4.34
C ARG A 130 -0.30 -11.83 -3.33
N GLY A 131 0.20 -10.91 -2.51
CA GLY A 131 1.16 -11.20 -1.43
C GLY A 131 0.53 -11.55 -0.07
N GLY A 132 -0.80 -11.70 0.01
CA GLY A 132 -1.50 -12.08 1.26
C GLY A 132 -1.52 -10.99 2.35
N LYS A 133 -1.20 -9.73 2.01
CA LYS A 133 -1.17 -8.60 2.96
C LYS A 133 -2.51 -7.85 2.97
N ALA A 134 -2.89 -7.27 4.12
CA ALA A 134 -4.09 -6.42 4.23
C ALA A 134 -4.03 -5.25 3.25
N SER A 135 -5.02 -5.13 2.37
CA SER A 135 -5.00 -4.19 1.23
C SER A 135 -6.12 -3.15 1.26
N TRP A 136 -7.09 -3.26 2.17
CA TRP A 136 -8.27 -2.37 2.21
C TRP A 136 -7.96 -0.87 2.33
N TRP A 137 -6.85 -0.48 2.96
CA TRP A 137 -6.48 0.93 3.14
C TRP A 137 -5.87 1.55 1.86
N VAL A 138 -5.32 0.72 0.98
CA VAL A 138 -4.61 1.19 -0.23
C VAL A 138 -5.55 1.91 -1.19
N PRO A 139 -6.75 1.35 -1.53
CA PRO A 139 -7.75 2.08 -2.32
C PRO A 139 -8.13 3.42 -1.70
N LEU A 140 -8.31 3.46 -0.38
CA LEU A 140 -8.74 4.67 0.32
C LEU A 140 -7.67 5.77 0.30
N ALA A 141 -6.43 5.42 0.61
CA ALA A 141 -5.30 6.35 0.56
C ALA A 141 -5.03 6.83 -0.86
N GLY A 142 -5.06 5.92 -1.85
CA GLY A 142 -4.88 6.25 -3.26
C GLY A 142 -5.96 7.19 -3.78
N ALA A 143 -7.23 6.95 -3.41
CA ALA A 143 -8.34 7.83 -3.74
C ALA A 143 -8.16 9.22 -3.11
N ALA A 144 -7.83 9.30 -1.83
CA ALA A 144 -7.64 10.58 -1.14
C ALA A 144 -6.55 11.44 -1.80
N VAL A 145 -5.39 10.84 -2.12
CA VAL A 145 -4.29 11.56 -2.78
C VAL A 145 -4.70 11.99 -4.19
N THR A 146 -5.31 11.09 -4.97
CA THR A 146 -5.70 11.38 -6.35
C THR A 146 -6.75 12.50 -6.42
N LEU A 147 -7.75 12.45 -5.54
CA LEU A 147 -8.78 13.48 -5.44
C LEU A 147 -8.19 14.83 -5.03
N LEU A 148 -7.24 14.85 -4.10
CA LEU A 148 -6.57 16.09 -3.71
C LEU A 148 -5.86 16.74 -4.91
N VAL A 149 -5.11 15.96 -5.69
CA VAL A 149 -4.42 16.46 -6.89
C VAL A 149 -5.42 16.92 -7.95
N ALA A 150 -6.48 16.16 -8.19
CA ALA A 150 -7.53 16.53 -9.14
C ALA A 150 -8.24 17.83 -8.75
N SER A 151 -8.52 18.04 -7.45
CA SER A 151 -9.10 19.28 -6.94
C SER A 151 -8.19 20.48 -7.18
N ILE A 152 -6.87 20.32 -7.04
CA ILE A 152 -5.90 21.39 -7.36
C ILE A 152 -5.96 21.72 -8.85
N CYS A 153 -6.01 20.71 -9.73
CA CYS A 153 -6.15 20.92 -11.17
C CYS A 153 -7.43 21.68 -11.52
N ALA A 154 -8.55 21.36 -10.87
CA ALA A 154 -9.85 22.02 -11.11
C ALA A 154 -9.90 23.44 -10.53
N ALA A 155 -9.21 23.70 -9.42
CA ALA A 155 -9.20 25.02 -8.78
C ALA A 155 -8.48 26.08 -9.65
N ILE A 156 -7.46 25.70 -10.42
CA ILE A 156 -6.65 26.64 -11.20
C ILE A 156 -7.49 27.42 -12.23
N PRO A 157 -8.28 26.78 -13.13
CA PRO A 157 -9.14 27.52 -14.07
C PRO A 157 -10.17 28.40 -13.38
N LEU A 158 -10.77 27.91 -12.29
CA LEU A 158 -11.81 28.63 -11.56
C LEU A 158 -11.27 29.90 -10.89
N MET A 159 -10.10 29.81 -10.25
CA MET A 159 -9.45 30.95 -9.61
C MET A 159 -8.99 32.02 -10.61
N ASN A 160 -8.79 31.64 -11.89
CA ASN A 160 -8.46 32.54 -12.98
C ASN A 160 -9.70 32.95 -13.81
N ASP A 161 -10.90 32.54 -13.40
CA ASP A 161 -12.12 32.88 -14.12
C ASP A 161 -12.63 34.28 -13.72
N PRO A 162 -12.86 35.19 -14.69
CA PRO A 162 -13.36 36.54 -14.41
C PRO A 162 -14.65 36.57 -13.59
N ALA A 163 -15.63 35.70 -13.86
CA ALA A 163 -16.89 35.71 -13.14
C ALA A 163 -16.71 35.31 -11.67
N PHE A 164 -15.78 34.38 -11.41
CA PHE A 164 -15.40 34.01 -10.04
C PHE A 164 -14.65 35.14 -9.31
N ILE A 165 -13.73 35.81 -9.99
CA ILE A 165 -12.97 36.95 -9.42
C ILE A 165 -13.93 38.09 -9.03
N ASP A 166 -14.87 38.43 -9.91
CA ASP A 166 -15.88 39.47 -9.66
C ASP A 166 -16.75 39.14 -8.44
N PHE A 167 -17.14 37.87 -8.30
CA PHE A 167 -17.90 37.41 -7.13
C PHE A 167 -17.11 37.54 -5.82
N VAL A 168 -15.84 37.14 -5.83
CA VAL A 168 -14.96 37.26 -4.65
C VAL A 168 -14.76 38.73 -4.28
N ALA A 169 -14.55 39.62 -5.27
CA ALA A 169 -14.42 41.06 -5.04
C ALA A 169 -15.69 41.64 -4.38
N LYS A 170 -16.87 41.33 -4.94
CA LYS A 170 -18.17 41.75 -4.39
C LYS A 170 -18.38 41.27 -2.95
N THR A 171 -18.01 40.03 -2.66
CA THR A 171 -18.18 39.44 -1.32
C THR A 171 -17.15 40.00 -0.33
N ALA A 172 -15.96 40.38 -0.80
CA ALA A 172 -14.93 41.05 -0.01
C ALA A 172 -15.22 42.55 0.25
N GLY A 173 -16.28 43.10 -0.34
CA GLY A 173 -16.67 44.51 -0.18
C GLY A 173 -15.81 45.50 -0.96
N GLN A 174 -15.15 45.03 -2.02
CA GLN A 174 -14.44 45.88 -2.98
C GLN A 174 -15.30 46.20 -4.21
#